data_AF-A0A6J4ZIK4-F1
#
_entry.id   AF-A0A6J4ZIK4-F1
#
_cell.length_a   1.000
_cell.length_b   1.000
_cell.length_c   1.000
_cell.angle_alpha   90.00
_cell.angle_beta   90.00
_cell.angle_gamma   90.00
#
_symmetry.space_group_name_H-M   'P 1'
#
loop_
_entity.id
_entity.type
_entity.pdbx_description
1 polymer ?
#
loop_
_entity_poly.entity_id
_entity_poly.type
_entity_poly.pdbx_seq_one_letter_code
_entity_poly.pdbx_strand_id
1 'polypeptide(L)'
;MQAHPRTTWVAVLCLVFFAGLILPRIYDMKLRFPGQSEIHITEGLATFKSVGKSRAALLVVDGQEYVCAGPAYASPNCFVGKVAQVREAMEGEKLKIVWFKQSVYPFFSNRRVLLMEHDGRLLVSPDKVVADIRQGREAAPAAMVWIGFGLLLACMFMVWVIDKDEANERAYRQQADS
;
A
#
# COMPACT_ATOMS: atom_id res chain seq x y z
N MET A 1 -21.24 -1.48 34.50
CA MET A 1 -19.87 -1.00 34.23
C MET A 1 -19.94 -0.03 33.07
N GLN A 2 -19.84 1.28 33.31
CA GLN A 2 -19.73 2.27 32.24
C GLN A 2 -18.26 2.32 31.81
N ALA A 3 -17.99 2.06 30.53
CA ALA A 3 -16.65 2.20 29.98
C ALA A 3 -16.20 3.67 30.05
N HIS A 4 -14.99 3.91 30.56
CA HIS A 4 -14.45 5.25 30.73
C HIS A 4 -14.19 5.88 29.35
N PRO A 5 -14.46 7.18 29.14
CA PRO A 5 -14.33 7.82 27.82
C PRO A 5 -12.95 7.64 27.18
N ARG A 6 -11.87 7.62 27.98
CA ARG A 6 -10.50 7.35 27.51
C ARG A 6 -10.33 5.96 26.87
N THR A 7 -10.88 4.91 27.49
CA THR A 7 -10.82 3.54 26.95
C THR A 7 -11.61 3.40 25.65
N THR A 8 -12.75 4.09 25.53
CA THR A 8 -13.56 4.12 24.30
C THR A 8 -12.80 4.74 23.14
N TRP A 9 -12.08 5.85 23.37
CA TRP A 9 -11.27 6.48 22.33
C TRP A 9 -10.11 5.60 21.85
N VAL A 10 -9.45 4.88 22.76
CA VAL A 10 -8.40 3.92 22.40
C VAL A 10 -8.97 2.78 21.55
N ALA A 11 -10.13 2.23 21.91
CA ALA A 11 -10.78 1.20 21.12
C ALA A 11 -11.12 1.69 19.70
N VAL A 12 -11.67 2.91 19.57
CA VAL A 12 -11.97 3.52 18.26
C VAL A 12 -10.68 3.72 17.45
N LEU A 13 -9.62 4.24 18.06
CA LEU A 13 -8.34 4.44 17.39
C LEU A 13 -7.73 3.11 16.92
N CYS A 14 -7.78 2.07 17.75
CA CYS A 14 -7.38 0.71 17.39
C CYS A 14 -8.17 0.18 16.18
N LEU A 15 -9.48 0.39 16.12
CA LEU A 15 -10.32 -0.02 14.98
C LEU A 15 -9.96 0.73 13.70
N VAL A 16 -9.72 2.04 13.78
CA VAL A 16 -9.31 2.86 12.63
C VAL A 16 -7.95 2.39 12.09
N PHE A 17 -6.97 2.15 12.97
CA PHE A 17 -5.67 1.61 12.58
C PHE A 17 -5.78 0.22 11.97
N PHE A 18 -6.59 -0.65 12.58
CA PHE A 18 -6.87 -1.99 12.05
C PHE A 18 -7.43 -1.92 10.64
N ALA A 19 -8.45 -1.08 10.42
CA ALA A 19 -9.03 -0.87 9.09
C ALA A 19 -7.97 -0.38 8.09
N GLY A 20 -7.15 0.62 8.46
CA GLY A 20 -6.12 1.18 7.58
C GLY A 20 -5.02 0.19 7.16
N LEU A 21 -4.69 -0.78 8.01
CA LEU A 21 -3.64 -1.78 7.73
C LEU A 21 -4.18 -3.05 7.06
N ILE A 22 -5.42 -3.44 7.36
CA ILE A 22 -6.00 -4.70 6.86
C ILE A 22 -6.76 -4.50 5.56
N LEU A 23 -7.44 -3.37 5.36
CA LEU A 23 -8.18 -3.13 4.13
C LEU A 23 -7.31 -3.34 2.87
N PRO A 24 -6.09 -2.78 2.76
CA PRO A 24 -5.27 -2.98 1.57
C PRO A 24 -4.89 -4.46 1.33
N ARG A 25 -4.70 -5.23 2.41
CA ARG A 25 -4.41 -6.68 2.32
C ARG A 25 -5.61 -7.48 1.82
N ILE A 26 -6.82 -7.06 2.15
CA ILE A 26 -8.04 -7.66 1.58
C ILE A 26 -8.08 -7.42 0.06
N TYR A 27 -7.68 -6.24 -0.41
CA TYR A 27 -7.57 -5.96 -1.85
C TYR A 27 -6.49 -6.82 -2.51
N ASP A 28 -5.34 -7.04 -1.85
CA ASP A 28 -4.30 -7.98 -2.34
C ASP A 28 -4.82 -9.41 -2.50
N MET A 29 -5.64 -9.89 -1.56
CA MET A 29 -6.24 -11.22 -1.66
C MET A 29 -7.23 -11.33 -2.81
N LYS A 30 -7.95 -10.24 -3.09
CA LYS A 30 -8.94 -10.16 -4.17
C LYS A 30 -8.32 -9.83 -5.52
N LEU A 31 -7.01 -9.56 -5.58
CA LEU A 31 -6.34 -9.34 -6.85
C LEU A 31 -6.49 -10.56 -7.73
N ARG A 32 -7.12 -10.35 -8.88
CA ARG A 32 -7.19 -11.32 -9.97
C ARG A 32 -6.35 -10.80 -11.12
N PHE A 33 -5.80 -11.73 -11.89
CA PHE A 33 -5.23 -11.35 -13.17
C PHE A 33 -6.33 -10.76 -14.05
N PRO A 34 -6.05 -9.65 -14.75
CA PRO A 34 -7.02 -9.09 -15.67
C PRO A 34 -7.34 -10.12 -16.76
N GLY A 35 -8.61 -10.21 -17.12
CA GLY A 35 -9.00 -10.90 -18.34
C GLY A 35 -8.48 -10.16 -19.58
N GLN A 36 -8.41 -10.82 -20.74
CA GLN A 36 -7.95 -10.16 -21.97
C GLN A 36 -8.73 -8.87 -22.32
N SER A 37 -10.02 -8.82 -21.97
CA SER A 37 -10.89 -7.65 -22.17
C SER A 37 -10.61 -6.46 -21.24
N GLU A 38 -9.83 -6.65 -20.17
CA GLU A 38 -9.49 -5.62 -19.17
C GLU A 38 -8.07 -5.07 -19.37
N ILE A 39 -7.37 -5.58 -20.39
CA ILE A 39 -6.03 -5.16 -20.77
C ILE A 39 -6.14 -4.02 -21.77
N HIS A 40 -5.44 -2.94 -21.47
CA HIS A 40 -5.36 -1.74 -22.28
C HIS A 40 -3.93 -1.54 -22.78
N ILE A 41 -3.81 -1.00 -23.99
CA ILE A 41 -2.53 -0.66 -24.60
C ILE A 41 -2.50 0.84 -24.80
N THR A 42 -1.41 1.47 -24.38
CA THR A 42 -1.16 2.89 -24.60
C THR A 42 0.25 3.05 -25.14
N GLU A 43 0.37 3.87 -26.18
CA GLU A 43 1.66 4.27 -26.75
C GLU A 43 1.80 5.78 -26.67
N GLY A 44 2.96 6.27 -26.25
CA GLY A 44 3.19 7.70 -26.17
C GLY A 44 4.55 8.04 -25.58
N LEU A 45 4.80 9.35 -25.47
CA LEU A 45 6.05 9.86 -24.90
C LEU A 45 6.05 9.66 -23.40
N ALA A 46 7.14 9.09 -22.89
CA ALA A 46 7.33 8.85 -21.49
C ALA A 46 7.91 10.07 -20.78
N THR A 47 7.29 10.42 -19.66
CA THR A 47 7.77 11.45 -18.75
C THR A 47 7.75 10.91 -17.34
N PHE A 48 8.63 11.44 -16.49
CA PHE A 48 8.77 10.96 -15.11
C PHE A 48 8.50 12.08 -14.11
N LYS A 49 7.50 11.88 -13.26
CA LYS A 49 7.13 12.81 -12.19
C LYS A 49 7.70 12.36 -10.86
N SER A 50 8.42 13.23 -10.16
CA SER A 50 8.92 12.91 -8.82
C SER A 50 7.77 12.78 -7.83
N VAL A 51 7.80 11.72 -7.02
CA VAL A 51 6.82 11.50 -5.95
C VAL A 51 7.43 11.89 -4.60
N GLY A 52 7.12 13.11 -4.16
CA GLY A 52 7.60 13.66 -2.88
C GLY A 52 9.12 13.87 -2.83
N LYS A 53 9.72 13.68 -1.65
CA LYS A 53 11.19 13.72 -1.44
C LYS A 53 11.91 12.41 -1.79
N SER A 54 11.18 11.40 -2.27
CA SER A 54 11.74 10.09 -2.54
C SER A 54 12.40 10.06 -3.93
N ARG A 55 13.38 9.16 -4.13
CA ARG A 55 13.92 8.85 -5.47
C ARG A 55 12.93 8.06 -6.35
N ALA A 56 11.65 8.03 -5.98
CA ALA A 56 10.60 7.41 -6.77
C ALA A 56 10.14 8.36 -7.87
N ALA A 57 9.96 7.79 -9.06
CA ALA A 57 9.47 8.47 -10.24
C ALA A 57 8.24 7.74 -10.77
N LEU A 58 7.12 8.46 -10.81
CA LEU A 58 5.89 8.00 -11.42
C LEU A 58 6.03 8.10 -12.93
N LEU A 59 5.71 7.01 -13.63
CA LEU A 59 5.71 7.00 -15.08
C LEU A 59 4.45 7.67 -15.59
N VAL A 60 4.61 8.61 -16.50
CA VAL A 60 3.52 9.33 -17.15
C VAL A 60 3.67 9.15 -18.65
N VAL A 61 2.67 8.57 -19.30
CA VAL A 61 2.63 8.43 -20.77
C VAL A 61 1.35 9.08 -21.28
N ASP A 62 1.51 10.02 -22.20
CA ASP A 62 0.43 10.79 -22.79
C ASP A 62 -0.48 11.45 -21.72
N GLY A 63 0.15 12.04 -20.71
CA GLY A 63 -0.53 12.69 -19.59
C GLY A 63 -1.24 11.75 -18.59
N GLN A 64 -1.16 10.43 -18.78
CA GLN A 64 -1.74 9.45 -17.85
C GLN A 64 -0.67 8.86 -16.94
N GLU A 65 -0.99 8.80 -15.64
CA GLU A 65 -0.11 8.22 -14.63
C GLU A 65 -0.24 6.69 -14.57
N TYR A 66 0.90 6.01 -14.53
CA TYR A 66 1.03 4.56 -14.47
C TYR A 66 1.88 4.14 -13.27
N VAL A 67 1.42 3.07 -12.61
CA VAL A 67 2.01 2.49 -11.41
C VAL A 67 2.45 1.08 -11.74
N CYS A 68 3.56 0.60 -11.18
CA CYS A 68 3.92 -0.80 -11.40
C CYS A 68 2.86 -1.77 -10.86
N ALA A 69 2.58 -2.84 -11.60
CA ALA A 69 1.74 -3.92 -11.09
C ALA A 69 2.43 -4.66 -9.93
N GLY A 70 1.61 -5.08 -8.96
CA GLY A 70 2.08 -5.73 -7.74
C GLY A 70 1.07 -5.57 -6.60
N PRO A 71 1.46 -5.97 -5.38
CA PRO A 71 0.68 -5.76 -4.17
C PRO A 71 0.23 -4.29 -3.98
N ALA A 72 -0.77 -4.05 -3.14
CA ALA A 72 -1.35 -2.75 -2.84
C ALA A 72 -0.28 -1.77 -2.34
N TYR A 73 0.68 -2.27 -1.56
CA TYR A 73 1.84 -1.53 -1.06
C TYR A 73 3.08 -1.60 -1.96
N ALA A 74 2.95 -2.13 -3.18
CA ALA A 74 4.07 -2.16 -4.12
C ALA A 74 4.53 -0.73 -4.43
N SER A 75 5.85 -0.58 -4.57
CA SER A 75 6.46 0.65 -5.05
C SER A 75 5.78 1.10 -6.34
N PRO A 76 5.45 2.39 -6.49
CA PRO A 76 4.90 2.89 -7.76
C PRO A 76 5.89 2.75 -8.91
N ASN A 77 7.19 2.64 -8.61
CA ASN A 77 8.24 2.47 -9.61
C ASN A 77 8.39 1.01 -10.03
N CYS A 78 8.46 0.78 -11.34
CA CYS A 78 8.87 -0.50 -11.90
C CYS A 78 10.39 -0.75 -11.84
N PHE A 79 11.19 0.29 -11.58
CA PHE A 79 12.65 0.25 -11.74
C PHE A 79 13.40 0.43 -10.41
N VAL A 80 13.07 -0.41 -9.42
CA VAL A 80 13.70 -0.35 -8.09
C VAL A 80 15.23 -0.38 -8.22
N GLY A 81 15.89 0.65 -7.69
CA GLY A 81 17.36 0.79 -7.72
C GLY A 81 17.98 1.31 -9.01
N LYS A 82 17.23 1.46 -10.11
CA LYS A 82 17.73 1.95 -11.42
C LYS A 82 16.98 3.15 -11.97
N VAL A 83 16.16 3.81 -11.14
CA VAL A 83 15.25 4.89 -11.56
C VAL A 83 15.98 6.02 -12.31
N ALA A 84 17.14 6.47 -11.84
CA ALA A 84 17.88 7.57 -12.48
C ALA A 84 18.33 7.21 -13.92
N GLN A 85 18.95 6.04 -14.08
CA GLN A 85 19.42 5.55 -15.39
C GLN A 85 18.26 5.32 -16.36
N VAL A 86 17.18 4.71 -15.86
CA VAL A 86 15.95 4.45 -16.63
C VAL A 86 15.31 5.75 -17.07
N ARG A 87 15.22 6.73 -16.17
CA ARG A 87 14.66 8.04 -16.47
C ARG A 87 15.46 8.74 -17.55
N GLU A 88 16.78 8.83 -17.39
CA GLU A 88 17.66 9.46 -18.40
C GLU A 88 17.55 8.79 -19.76
N ALA A 89 17.34 7.47 -19.80
CA ALA A 89 17.25 6.71 -21.05
C ALA A 89 15.86 6.68 -21.70
N MET A 90 14.79 7.07 -21.00
CA MET A 90 13.41 6.95 -21.48
C MET A 90 12.63 8.28 -21.48
N GLU A 91 13.12 9.33 -20.82
CA GLU A 91 12.43 10.62 -20.79
C GLU A 91 12.35 11.20 -22.22
N GLY A 92 11.13 11.47 -22.68
CA GLY A 92 10.86 11.94 -24.03
C GLY A 92 10.83 10.84 -25.09
N GLU A 93 11.06 9.57 -24.73
CA GLU A 93 11.04 8.46 -25.67
C GLU A 93 9.65 7.84 -25.80
N LYS A 94 9.38 7.21 -26.95
CA LYS A 94 8.09 6.54 -27.21
C LYS A 94 8.09 5.16 -26.54
N LEU A 95 7.18 4.96 -25.57
CA LEU A 95 6.97 3.68 -24.91
C LEU A 95 5.65 3.05 -25.33
N LYS A 96 5.64 1.71 -25.37
CA LYS A 96 4.41 0.91 -25.41
C LYS A 96 4.16 0.31 -24.04
N ILE A 97 3.01 0.65 -23.47
CA ILE A 97 2.58 0.19 -22.15
C ILE A 97 1.33 -0.65 -22.29
N VAL A 98 1.38 -1.84 -21.73
CA VAL A 98 0.21 -2.69 -21.51
C VAL A 98 -0.15 -2.59 -20.05
N TRP A 99 -1.39 -2.24 -19.74
CA TRP A 99 -1.84 -1.98 -18.38
C TRP A 99 -3.26 -2.46 -18.12
N PHE A 100 -3.62 -2.57 -16.85
CA PHE A 100 -4.98 -2.88 -16.42
C PHE A 100 -5.38 -2.00 -15.24
N LYS A 101 -6.69 -1.85 -15.02
CA LYS A 101 -7.22 -1.07 -13.91
C LYS A 101 -7.31 -1.95 -12.66
N GLN A 102 -6.68 -1.51 -11.57
CA GLN A 102 -6.69 -2.23 -10.30
C GLN A 102 -7.22 -1.33 -9.17
N SER A 103 -8.25 -1.78 -8.47
CA SER A 103 -8.71 -1.12 -7.24
C SER A 103 -7.73 -1.37 -6.09
N VAL A 104 -7.32 -0.30 -5.42
CA VAL A 104 -6.37 -0.35 -4.29
C VAL A 104 -7.06 -0.01 -2.96
N TYR A 105 -8.07 0.86 -3.01
CA TYR A 105 -8.93 1.24 -1.89
C TYR A 105 -10.38 1.38 -2.38
N PRO A 106 -11.36 1.51 -1.47
CA PRO A 106 -12.70 1.96 -1.85
C PRO A 106 -12.59 3.25 -2.67
N PHE A 107 -13.20 3.27 -3.86
CA PHE A 107 -13.24 4.43 -4.77
C PHE A 107 -11.90 4.86 -5.40
N PHE A 108 -10.79 4.18 -5.12
CA PHE A 108 -9.50 4.47 -5.76
C PHE A 108 -9.00 3.30 -6.59
N SER A 109 -8.60 3.61 -7.82
CA SER A 109 -8.04 2.65 -8.77
C SER A 109 -6.83 3.23 -9.46
N ASN A 110 -5.81 2.39 -9.66
CA ASN A 110 -4.59 2.75 -10.37
C ASN A 110 -4.51 2.03 -11.72
N ARG A 111 -3.81 2.64 -12.68
CA ARG A 111 -3.39 1.97 -13.92
C ARG A 111 -2.10 1.23 -13.62
N ARG A 112 -2.16 -0.10 -13.64
CA ARG A 112 -1.06 -0.98 -13.26
C ARG A 112 -0.40 -1.54 -14.51
N VAL A 113 0.90 -1.29 -14.66
CA VAL A 113 1.69 -1.74 -15.81
C VAL A 113 1.89 -3.25 -15.74
N LEU A 114 1.37 -3.96 -16.73
CA LEU A 114 1.57 -5.40 -16.93
C LEU A 114 2.81 -5.68 -17.79
N LEU A 115 3.01 -4.89 -18.84
CA LEU A 115 4.14 -4.97 -19.74
C LEU A 115 4.56 -3.58 -20.17
N MET A 116 5.86 -3.40 -20.33
CA MET A 116 6.43 -2.17 -20.87
C MET A 116 7.51 -2.53 -21.86
N GLU A 117 7.44 -1.91 -23.03
CA GLU A 117 8.34 -2.14 -24.14
C GLU A 117 8.89 -0.80 -24.65
N HIS A 118 10.19 -0.79 -24.92
CA HIS A 118 10.94 0.32 -25.50
C HIS A 118 11.84 -0.23 -26.61
N ASP A 119 11.70 0.26 -27.83
CA ASP A 119 12.49 -0.21 -28.99
C ASP A 119 12.56 -1.74 -29.15
N GLY A 120 11.42 -2.43 -28.99
CA GLY A 120 11.36 -3.89 -29.07
C GLY A 120 11.98 -4.63 -27.88
N ARG A 121 12.52 -3.92 -26.88
CA ARG A 121 13.05 -4.49 -25.65
C ARG A 121 12.01 -4.44 -24.53
N LEU A 122 11.79 -5.59 -23.91
CA LEU A 122 10.89 -5.73 -22.77
C LEU A 122 11.54 -5.18 -21.50
N LEU A 123 10.99 -4.11 -20.95
CA LEU A 123 11.44 -3.49 -19.70
C LEU A 123 10.73 -4.05 -18.47
N VAL A 124 9.45 -4.36 -18.61
CA VAL A 124 8.63 -5.00 -17.58
C VAL A 124 8.01 -6.26 -18.19
N SER A 125 8.29 -7.41 -17.55
CA SER A 125 7.77 -8.71 -18.00
C SER A 125 6.43 -9.06 -17.35
N PRO A 126 5.44 -9.52 -18.12
CA PRO A 126 4.20 -10.09 -17.60
C PRO A 126 4.45 -11.20 -16.59
N ASP A 127 5.40 -12.10 -16.84
CA ASP A 127 5.65 -13.26 -15.98
C ASP A 127 6.11 -12.85 -14.58
N LYS A 128 6.93 -11.79 -14.52
CA LYS A 128 7.39 -11.23 -13.25
C LYS A 128 6.23 -10.56 -12.52
N VAL A 129 5.42 -9.76 -13.22
CA VAL A 129 4.22 -9.16 -12.66
C VAL A 129 3.27 -10.24 -12.13
N VAL A 130 3.18 -11.36 -12.85
CA VAL A 130 2.34 -12.48 -12.45
C VAL A 130 2.83 -13.12 -11.15
N ALA A 131 4.13 -13.38 -11.07
CA ALA A 131 4.76 -13.90 -9.87
C ALA A 131 4.59 -12.95 -8.67
N ASP A 132 4.80 -11.65 -8.85
CA ASP A 132 4.72 -10.64 -7.78
C ASP A 132 3.29 -10.52 -7.23
N ILE A 133 2.28 -10.50 -8.10
CA ILE A 133 0.86 -10.49 -7.68
C ILE A 133 0.52 -11.78 -6.93
N ARG A 134 0.95 -12.94 -7.44
CA ARG A 134 0.70 -14.23 -6.80
C ARG A 134 1.33 -14.30 -5.42
N GLN A 135 2.59 -13.89 -5.29
CA GLN A 135 3.29 -13.83 -4.01
C GLN A 135 2.57 -12.89 -3.02
N GLY A 136 2.13 -11.72 -3.48
CA GLY A 136 1.36 -10.79 -2.65
C GLY A 136 0.06 -11.40 -2.12
N ARG A 137 -0.67 -12.09 -3.00
CA ARG A 137 -1.92 -12.78 -2.66
C ARG A 137 -1.72 -13.92 -1.68
N GLU A 138 -0.67 -14.72 -1.84
CA GLU A 138 -0.34 -15.86 -0.96
C GLU A 138 0.18 -15.39 0.42
N ALA A 139 0.91 -14.27 0.47
CA ALA A 139 1.45 -13.70 1.71
C ALA A 139 0.41 -12.89 2.51
N ALA A 140 -0.63 -12.36 1.86
CA ALA A 140 -1.60 -11.47 2.50
C ALA A 140 -2.33 -12.07 3.72
N PRO A 141 -2.81 -13.33 3.72
CA PRO A 141 -3.44 -13.93 4.89
C PRO A 141 -2.51 -14.00 6.10
N ALA A 142 -1.28 -14.48 5.90
CA ALA A 142 -0.29 -14.58 6.97
C ALA A 142 0.05 -13.18 7.52
N ALA A 143 0.24 -12.20 6.64
CA ALA A 143 0.51 -10.82 7.04
C ALA A 143 -0.65 -10.23 7.88
N MET A 144 -1.90 -10.48 7.50
CA MET A 144 -3.07 -10.00 8.27
C MET A 144 -3.14 -10.62 9.66
N VAL A 145 -2.82 -11.92 9.81
CA VAL A 145 -2.76 -12.57 11.13
C VAL A 145 -1.70 -11.91 12.01
N TRP A 146 -0.50 -11.69 11.49
CA TRP A 146 0.58 -11.05 12.25
C TRP A 146 0.27 -9.59 12.60
N ILE A 147 -0.30 -8.82 11.67
CA ILE A 147 -0.74 -7.44 11.92
C ILE A 147 -1.83 -7.42 12.99
N GLY A 148 -2.84 -8.30 12.87
CA GLY A 148 -3.91 -8.40 13.84
C GLY A 148 -3.42 -8.76 15.24
N PHE A 149 -2.51 -9.74 15.33
CA PHE A 149 -1.88 -10.12 16.60
C PHE A 149 -1.06 -8.98 17.22
N GLY A 150 -0.22 -8.30 16.42
CA GLY A 150 0.57 -7.17 16.89
C GLY A 150 -0.30 -6.01 17.38
N LEU A 151 -1.37 -5.68 16.66
CA LEU A 151 -2.34 -4.66 17.07
C LEU A 151 -3.06 -5.05 18.37
N LEU A 152 -3.46 -6.30 18.52
CA LEU A 152 -4.10 -6.78 19.74
C LEU A 152 -3.18 -6.59 20.96
N LEU A 153 -1.91 -6.97 20.84
CA LEU A 153 -0.91 -6.75 21.89
C LEU A 153 -0.72 -5.25 22.19
N ALA A 154 -0.64 -4.41 21.16
CA ALA A 154 -0.50 -2.96 21.33
C ALA A 154 -1.71 -2.34 22.04
N CYS A 155 -2.94 -2.74 21.67
CA CYS A 155 -4.16 -2.26 22.34
C CYS A 155 -4.24 -2.75 23.79
N MET A 156 -3.87 -4.02 24.07
CA MET A 156 -3.77 -4.51 25.45
C MET A 156 -2.76 -3.73 26.28
N PHE A 157 -1.59 -3.43 25.71
CA PHE A 157 -0.58 -2.63 26.38
C PHE A 157 -1.06 -1.21 26.67
N MET A 158 -1.73 -0.55 25.71
CA MET A 158 -2.29 0.79 25.89
C MET A 158 -3.36 0.83 26.98
N VAL A 159 -4.27 -0.17 27.02
CA VAL A 159 -5.26 -0.28 28.09
C VAL A 159 -4.58 -0.47 29.45
N TRP A 160 -3.58 -1.36 29.53
CA TRP A 160 -2.83 -1.57 30.76
C TRP A 160 -2.12 -0.30 31.27
N VAL A 161 -1.53 0.50 30.37
CA VAL A 161 -0.92 1.78 30.73
C VAL A 161 -1.95 2.75 31.30
N ILE A 162 -3.13 2.85 30.66
CA ILE A 162 -4.21 3.72 31.15
C ILE A 162 -4.71 3.26 32.52
N ASP A 163 -4.94 1.97 32.70
CA ASP A 163 -5.39 1.42 33.99
C ASP A 163 -4.37 1.70 35.10
N LYS A 164 -3.07 1.61 34.79
CA LYS A 164 -1.99 1.94 35.73
C LYS A 164 -1.94 3.42 36.07
N ASP A 165 -2.06 4.29 35.09
CA ASP A 165 -2.09 5.74 35.28
C ASP A 165 -3.27 6.14 36.19
N GLU A 166 -4.47 5.60 35.92
CA GLU A 166 -5.64 5.84 36.75
C GLU A 166 -5.49 5.29 38.18
N ALA A 167 -4.88 4.12 38.35
CA ALA A 167 -4.62 3.56 39.68
C ALA A 167 -3.67 4.46 40.49
N ASN A 168 -2.64 5.00 39.83
CA ASN A 168 -1.70 5.93 40.46
C ASN A 168 -2.38 7.25 40.81
N GLU A 169 -3.19 7.85 39.91
CA GLU A 169 -3.95 9.06 40.19
C GLU A 169 -4.87 8.90 41.43
N ARG A 170 -5.55 7.75 41.55
CA ARG A 170 -6.41 7.45 42.71
C ARG A 170 -5.60 7.36 44.01
N ALA A 171 -4.43 6.74 43.97
CA ALA A 171 -3.54 6.64 45.12
C ALA A 171 -3.02 8.02 45.57
N TYR A 172 -2.64 8.89 44.63
CA TYR A 172 -2.22 10.26 44.93
C TYR A 172 -3.33 11.10 45.57
N ARG A 173 -4.58 11.00 45.08
CA ARG A 173 -5.72 11.73 45.68
C ARG A 173 -6.00 11.28 47.12
N GLN A 174 -5.94 9.98 47.38
CA GLN A 174 -6.14 9.45 48.74
C GLN A 174 -5.07 9.93 49.74
N GLN A 175 -3.83 10.13 49.29
CA GLN A 175 -2.75 10.70 50.11
C GLN A 175 -2.88 12.21 50.32
N ALA A 176 -3.48 12.93 49.37
CA ALA A 176 -3.70 14.37 49.49
C ALA A 176 -4.86 14.72 50.44
N ASP A 177 -5.83 13.81 50.56
CA ASP A 177 -7.01 13.98 51.44
C ASP A 177 -6.77 13.48 52.87
N SER A 178 -5.63 12.84 53.15
CA SER A 178 -5.21 12.32 54.48
C SER A 178 -4.27 13.27 55.21
#